data_AF-A0A5E4QIG8-F1
#
_entry.id   AF-A0A5E4QIG8-F1
#
_cell.length_a   1.000
_cell.length_b   1.000
_cell.length_c   1.000
_cell.angle_alpha   90.00
_cell.angle_beta   90.00
_cell.angle_gamma   90.00
#
_symmetry.space_group_name_H-M   'P 1'
#
loop_
_entity.id
_entity.type
_entity.pdbx_description
1 polymer ?
#
loop_
_entity_poly.entity_id
_entity_poly.type
_entity_poly.pdbx_seq_one_letter_code
_entity_poly.pdbx_strand_id
1 'polypeptide(L)'
;MPKATREMLENGFSYDEPDRMPNNIRIKDLDIFMYGVAIVGHFVDLGLDINVAVQYFITKNIVEFGWTLVFILLPAFVNTAVSVRIYAIKSRRAARKQDVSSQRMYYGLMLKEDSDAALLRIFECFLEAAPQQVLQTSLLLRHYEHLAVHQLLSICSSIVGMGWCLAAYQRAVRFAQQDKNNVTWIGTILQVLWHFLVTLSRITSISIIVYMFPLWAVLACGIHILVMTTWLQFFDHSSFCSHNKLAQFCFSLALGGVYLFTFILPVEGRTRYRYTVYYTLCFLQNFVCSILWYVYVNDDMRLTVFFYPVFVLSIVPFVFGIIFMLVYYGFFHPKVSVRSSSISMKEDEDS
;
A
#
# COMPACT_ATOMS: atom_id res chain seq x y z
N MET A 1 16.63 -19.42 21.13
CA MET A 1 16.75 -17.95 21.17
C MET A 1 17.73 -17.56 20.06
N PRO A 2 17.37 -16.72 19.08
CA PRO A 2 18.28 -16.32 18.00
C PRO A 2 19.51 -15.62 18.56
N LYS A 3 20.68 -15.82 17.93
CA LYS A 3 21.99 -15.29 18.40
C LYS A 3 21.96 -13.76 18.57
N ALA A 4 21.33 -13.06 17.63
CA ALA A 4 21.08 -11.62 17.70
C ALA A 4 20.29 -11.21 18.96
N THR A 5 19.28 -11.98 19.35
CA THR A 5 18.48 -11.69 20.56
C THR A 5 19.27 -11.90 21.85
N ARG A 6 20.29 -12.76 21.84
CA ARG A 6 21.17 -13.01 23.01
C ARG A 6 22.20 -11.89 23.16
N GLU A 7 22.84 -11.50 22.06
CA GLU A 7 23.77 -10.37 22.03
C GLU A 7 23.07 -9.03 22.37
N MET A 8 21.80 -8.87 21.98
CA MET A 8 20.98 -7.71 22.35
C MET A 8 20.61 -7.65 23.84
N LEU A 9 20.49 -8.80 24.52
CA LEU A 9 20.19 -8.89 25.95
C LEU A 9 21.44 -8.73 26.82
N GLU A 10 22.60 -9.19 26.34
CA GLU A 10 23.88 -9.10 27.07
C GLU A 10 24.49 -7.69 27.02
N ASN A 11 24.23 -6.90 25.96
CA ASN A 11 24.90 -5.61 25.75
C ASN A 11 24.11 -4.36 26.18
N GLY A 12 23.00 -4.49 26.92
CA GLY A 12 22.31 -3.38 27.61
C GLY A 12 22.38 -2.02 26.90
N PHE A 13 21.61 -1.82 25.83
CA PHE A 13 21.58 -0.53 25.12
C PHE A 13 21.18 0.60 26.08
N SER A 14 22.11 1.54 26.29
CA SER A 14 21.79 2.89 26.75
C SER A 14 21.03 3.57 25.62
N TYR A 15 19.74 3.82 25.82
CA TYR A 15 18.91 4.50 24.84
C TYR A 15 19.32 5.97 24.78
N ASP A 16 19.93 6.40 23.67
CA ASP A 16 19.97 7.82 23.33
C ASP A 16 18.52 8.34 23.19
N GLU A 17 18.29 9.60 23.57
CA GLU A 17 16.99 10.26 23.59
C GLU A 17 16.09 10.16 22.32
N PRO A 18 16.59 9.91 21.08
CA PRO A 18 15.74 9.80 19.89
C PRO A 18 14.81 8.56 19.85
N ASP A 19 15.06 7.51 20.64
CA ASP A 19 14.33 6.23 20.58
C ASP A 19 13.36 6.02 21.76
N ARG A 20 13.01 7.08 22.50
CA ARG A 20 12.21 6.95 23.73
C ARG A 20 10.73 6.70 23.40
N MET A 21 10.26 5.45 23.58
CA MET A 21 8.82 5.17 23.48
C MET A 21 7.98 6.01 24.46
N PRO A 22 6.77 6.47 24.06
CA PRO A 22 5.90 7.21 24.93
C PRO A 22 5.55 6.39 26.17
N ASN A 23 5.45 7.06 27.31
CA ASN A 23 5.22 6.42 28.62
C ASN A 23 3.81 5.81 28.75
N ASN A 24 2.92 6.02 27.79
CA ASN A 24 1.53 5.57 27.85
C ASN A 24 1.06 5.07 26.48
N ILE A 25 1.14 3.75 26.24
CA ILE A 25 0.64 3.10 25.03
C ILE A 25 -0.86 2.86 25.23
N ARG A 26 -1.69 3.80 24.78
CA ARG A 26 -3.15 3.68 24.84
C ARG A 26 -3.66 3.19 23.49
N ILE A 27 -4.13 1.94 23.44
CA ILE A 27 -4.81 1.37 22.26
C ILE A 27 -6.10 2.17 22.07
N LYS A 28 -6.29 2.77 20.89
CA LYS A 28 -7.50 3.55 20.59
C LYS A 28 -8.59 2.62 20.06
N ASP A 29 -9.85 2.99 20.24
CA ASP A 29 -10.99 2.27 19.64
C ASP A 29 -10.88 2.18 18.10
N LEU A 30 -10.15 3.13 17.49
CA LEU A 30 -9.72 3.10 16.09
C LEU A 30 -8.92 1.85 15.72
N ASP A 31 -7.95 1.50 16.57
CA ASP A 31 -7.05 0.37 16.31
C ASP A 31 -7.85 -0.94 16.35
N ILE A 32 -8.82 -1.01 17.26
CA ILE A 32 -9.75 -2.15 17.41
C ILE A 32 -10.69 -2.25 16.21
N PHE A 33 -11.31 -1.14 15.79
CA PHE A 33 -12.18 -1.12 14.61
C PHE A 33 -11.42 -1.47 13.33
N MET A 34 -10.23 -0.90 13.14
CA MET A 34 -9.38 -1.23 11.99
C MET A 34 -9.00 -2.71 11.97
N TYR A 35 -8.76 -3.29 13.14
CA TYR A 35 -8.54 -4.73 13.25
C TYR A 35 -9.79 -5.50 12.81
N GLY A 36 -10.98 -5.04 13.21
CA GLY A 36 -12.26 -5.56 12.72
C GLY A 36 -12.43 -5.47 11.21
N VAL A 37 -12.14 -4.32 10.60
CA VAL A 37 -12.21 -4.15 9.14
C VAL A 37 -11.16 -4.98 8.41
N ALA A 38 -9.95 -5.13 8.96
CA ALA A 38 -8.93 -6.01 8.39
C ALA A 38 -9.36 -7.48 8.43
N ILE A 39 -10.01 -7.91 9.51
CA ILE A 39 -10.61 -9.26 9.62
C ILE A 39 -11.71 -9.44 8.57
N VAL A 40 -12.63 -8.47 8.45
CA VAL A 40 -13.70 -8.50 7.45
C VAL A 40 -13.13 -8.51 6.03
N GLY A 41 -12.14 -7.67 5.74
CA GLY A 41 -11.44 -7.63 4.45
C GLY A 41 -10.80 -8.97 4.11
N HIS A 42 -10.13 -9.61 5.08
CA HIS A 42 -9.60 -10.96 4.90
C HIS A 42 -10.69 -12.00 4.58
N PHE A 43 -11.87 -11.90 5.18
CA PHE A 43 -13.00 -12.78 4.83
C PHE A 43 -13.56 -12.50 3.44
N VAL A 44 -13.56 -11.24 3.00
CA VAL A 44 -13.97 -10.86 1.64
C VAL A 44 -12.97 -11.39 0.62
N ASP A 45 -11.67 -11.17 0.81
CA ASP A 45 -10.61 -11.68 -0.06
C ASP A 45 -10.68 -13.21 -0.15
N LEU A 46 -10.79 -13.90 1.00
CA LEU A 46 -11.00 -15.35 1.05
C LEU A 46 -12.25 -15.79 0.26
N GLY A 47 -13.34 -15.04 0.36
CA GLY A 47 -14.58 -15.32 -0.38
C GLY A 47 -14.41 -15.17 -1.90
N LEU A 48 -13.68 -14.14 -2.34
CA LEU A 48 -13.37 -13.91 -3.74
C LEU A 48 -12.44 -14.99 -4.29
N ASP A 49 -11.42 -15.39 -3.52
CA ASP A 49 -10.50 -16.44 -3.92
C ASP A 49 -11.19 -17.81 -3.99
N ILE A 50 -12.10 -18.10 -3.05
CA ILE A 50 -12.98 -19.28 -3.11
C ILE A 50 -13.86 -19.24 -4.35
N ASN A 51 -14.42 -18.07 -4.71
CA ASN A 51 -15.25 -17.93 -5.91
C ASN A 51 -14.45 -18.23 -7.19
N VAL A 52 -13.21 -17.73 -7.29
CA VAL A 52 -12.29 -18.05 -8.39
C VAL A 52 -11.92 -19.53 -8.41
N ALA A 53 -11.64 -20.13 -7.25
CA ALA A 53 -11.38 -21.57 -7.13
C ALA A 53 -12.59 -22.41 -7.57
N VAL A 54 -13.81 -22.02 -7.20
CA VAL A 54 -15.05 -22.67 -7.64
C VAL A 54 -15.22 -22.57 -9.16
N GLN A 55 -14.89 -21.43 -9.79
CA GLN A 55 -14.89 -21.30 -11.24
C GLN A 55 -13.90 -22.25 -11.93
N TYR A 56 -12.69 -22.42 -11.39
CA TYR A 56 -11.72 -23.39 -11.92
C TYR A 56 -12.19 -24.84 -11.73
N PHE A 57 -12.87 -25.14 -10.62
CA PHE A 57 -13.48 -26.44 -10.38
C PHE A 57 -14.60 -26.76 -11.38
N ILE A 58 -15.47 -25.79 -11.66
CA ILE A 58 -16.56 -25.92 -12.66
C ILE A 58 -15.98 -26.11 -14.07
N THR A 59 -14.87 -25.46 -14.39
CA THR A 59 -14.16 -25.58 -15.67
C THR A 59 -13.34 -26.89 -15.79
N LYS A 60 -13.44 -27.80 -14.80
CA LYS A 60 -12.72 -29.07 -14.69
C LYS A 60 -11.19 -28.95 -14.75
N ASN A 61 -10.64 -27.78 -14.43
CA ASN A 61 -9.20 -27.55 -14.46
C ASN A 61 -8.59 -27.75 -13.07
N ILE A 62 -8.36 -29.03 -12.73
CA ILE A 62 -8.01 -29.49 -11.37
C ILE A 62 -6.63 -28.98 -10.91
N VAL A 63 -5.69 -28.76 -11.83
CA VAL A 63 -4.32 -28.34 -11.50
C VAL A 63 -4.29 -26.89 -11.02
N GLU A 64 -5.02 -26.02 -11.71
CA GLU A 64 -5.16 -24.59 -11.45
C GLU A 64 -5.99 -24.36 -10.18
N PHE A 65 -7.02 -25.19 -9.96
CA PHE A 65 -7.72 -25.25 -8.68
C PHE A 65 -6.78 -25.57 -7.52
N GLY A 66 -5.92 -26.58 -7.69
CA GLY A 66 -4.92 -26.97 -6.69
C GLY A 66 -3.91 -25.87 -6.38
N TRP A 67 -3.38 -25.20 -7.41
CA TRP A 67 -2.50 -24.04 -7.24
C TRP A 67 -3.19 -22.88 -6.52
N THR A 68 -4.43 -22.56 -6.92
CA THR A 68 -5.21 -21.47 -6.30
C THR A 68 -5.43 -21.76 -4.81
N LEU A 69 -5.76 -22.99 -4.42
CA LEU A 69 -5.94 -23.37 -3.01
C LEU A 69 -4.65 -23.24 -2.18
N VAL A 70 -3.51 -23.61 -2.76
CA VAL A 70 -2.18 -23.48 -2.11
C VAL A 70 -1.84 -22.00 -1.90
N PHE A 71 -2.06 -21.16 -2.91
CA PHE A 71 -1.84 -19.71 -2.81
C PHE A 71 -2.80 -19.01 -1.84
N ILE A 72 -3.99 -19.55 -1.59
CA ILE A 72 -4.90 -19.02 -0.55
C ILE A 72 -4.42 -19.42 0.86
N LEU A 73 -4.11 -20.70 1.06
CA LEU A 73 -3.87 -21.25 2.39
C LEU A 73 -2.48 -20.94 2.95
N LEU A 74 -1.47 -20.87 2.07
CA LEU A 74 -0.08 -20.75 2.48
C LEU A 74 0.26 -19.35 3.04
N PRO A 75 -0.12 -18.23 2.39
CA PRO A 75 0.06 -16.90 2.96
C PRO A 75 -0.77 -16.69 4.22
N ALA A 76 -2.01 -17.19 4.26
CA ALA A 76 -2.87 -17.09 5.44
C ALA A 76 -2.26 -17.81 6.66
N PHE A 77 -1.69 -19.01 6.48
CA PHE A 77 -1.01 -19.73 7.54
C PHE A 77 0.31 -19.07 7.97
N VAL A 78 1.14 -18.66 7.00
CA VAL A 78 2.46 -18.05 7.27
C VAL A 78 2.32 -16.69 7.96
N ASN A 79 1.37 -15.85 7.52
CA ASN A 79 1.16 -14.52 8.08
C ASN A 79 0.51 -14.58 9.48
N THR A 80 -0.28 -15.62 9.76
CA THR A 80 -0.99 -15.77 11.05
C THR A 80 -0.13 -16.42 12.15
N ALA A 81 0.90 -17.21 11.80
CA ALA A 81 1.50 -18.17 12.73
C ALA A 81 2.74 -17.71 13.51
N VAL A 82 3.76 -17.08 12.91
CA VAL A 82 5.12 -17.27 13.47
C VAL A 82 5.74 -16.05 14.16
N SER A 83 5.81 -14.86 13.56
CA SER A 83 6.67 -13.79 14.10
C SER A 83 5.95 -12.85 15.07
N VAL A 84 4.79 -12.31 14.66
CA VAL A 84 4.03 -11.32 15.45
C VAL A 84 3.54 -11.90 16.78
N ARG A 85 3.06 -13.16 16.78
CA ARG A 85 2.55 -13.82 18.00
C ARG A 85 3.64 -14.05 19.05
N ILE A 86 4.86 -14.38 18.65
CA ILE A 86 5.95 -14.68 19.60
C ILE A 86 6.36 -13.42 20.36
N TYR A 87 6.53 -12.29 19.67
CA TYR A 87 6.89 -11.02 20.33
C TYR A 87 5.71 -10.45 21.15
N ALA A 88 4.48 -10.57 20.66
CA ALA A 88 3.28 -10.21 21.43
C ALA A 88 3.15 -11.02 22.74
N ILE A 89 3.38 -12.34 22.69
CA ILE A 89 3.35 -13.21 23.87
C ILE A 89 4.49 -12.87 24.84
N LYS A 90 5.70 -12.61 24.33
CA LYS A 90 6.84 -12.19 25.16
C LYS A 90 6.61 -10.84 25.83
N SER A 91 6.04 -9.86 25.11
CA SER A 91 5.64 -8.57 25.65
C SER A 91 4.59 -8.73 26.77
N ARG A 92 3.55 -9.54 26.55
CA ARG A 92 2.53 -9.84 27.60
C ARG A 92 3.11 -10.61 28.80
N ARG A 93 4.14 -11.44 28.61
CA ARG A 93 4.84 -12.13 29.71
C ARG A 93 5.73 -11.18 30.50
N ALA A 94 6.42 -10.24 29.84
CA ALA A 94 7.21 -9.20 30.50
C ALA A 94 6.32 -8.23 31.30
N ALA A 95 5.16 -7.85 30.74
CA ALA A 95 4.14 -7.06 31.44
C ALA A 95 3.66 -7.75 32.74
N ARG A 96 3.42 -9.07 32.68
CA ARG A 96 3.05 -9.88 33.86
C ARG A 96 4.16 -9.97 34.92
N LYS A 97 5.42 -9.80 34.53
CA LYS A 97 6.59 -9.77 35.42
C LYS A 97 6.95 -8.36 35.91
N GLN A 98 6.13 -7.34 35.58
CA GLN A 98 6.40 -5.92 35.84
C GLN A 98 7.74 -5.39 35.31
N ASP A 99 8.33 -6.06 34.30
CA ASP A 99 9.56 -5.60 33.66
C ASP A 99 9.22 -4.68 32.48
N VAL A 100 9.17 -3.38 32.79
CA VAL A 100 8.79 -2.31 31.84
C VAL A 100 9.81 -2.20 30.69
N SER A 101 11.10 -2.37 30.96
CA SER A 101 12.18 -2.33 29.96
C SER A 101 12.04 -3.44 28.92
N SER A 102 11.89 -4.69 29.36
CA SER A 102 11.76 -5.82 28.44
C SER A 102 10.43 -5.80 27.69
N GLN A 103 9.35 -5.38 28.35
CA GLN A 103 8.04 -5.21 27.70
C GLN A 103 8.14 -4.22 26.53
N ARG A 104 8.80 -3.08 26.77
CA ARG A 104 9.02 -2.02 25.79
C ARG A 104 9.85 -2.54 24.61
N MET A 105 10.96 -3.22 24.88
CA MET A 105 11.80 -3.81 23.83
C MET A 105 11.01 -4.80 22.95
N TYR A 106 10.27 -5.74 23.55
CA TYR A 106 9.48 -6.72 22.80
C TYR A 106 8.32 -6.09 22.03
N TYR A 107 7.74 -5.00 22.54
CA TYR A 107 6.69 -4.25 21.85
C TYR A 107 7.24 -3.51 20.62
N GLY A 108 8.41 -2.87 20.72
CA GLY A 108 9.06 -2.21 19.58
C GLY A 108 9.47 -3.20 18.49
N LEU A 109 10.03 -4.35 18.89
CA LEU A 109 10.34 -5.45 17.96
C LEU A 109 9.08 -5.97 17.24
N MET A 110 7.97 -6.11 17.98
CA MET A 110 6.68 -6.52 17.40
C MET A 110 6.19 -5.50 16.37
N LEU A 111 6.24 -4.19 16.66
CA LEU A 111 5.81 -3.15 15.72
C LEU A 111 6.68 -3.09 14.47
N LYS A 112 8.00 -3.28 14.61
CA LYS A 112 8.92 -3.33 13.48
C LYS A 112 8.59 -4.51 12.55
N GLU A 113 8.43 -5.70 13.12
CA GLU A 113 8.03 -6.90 12.37
C GLU A 113 6.67 -6.74 11.69
N ASP A 114 5.69 -6.11 12.35
CA ASP A 114 4.38 -5.80 11.76
C ASP A 114 4.52 -4.82 10.57
N SER A 115 5.38 -3.80 10.69
CA SER A 115 5.65 -2.86 9.59
C SER A 115 6.36 -3.51 8.40
N ASP A 116 7.30 -4.42 8.65
CA ASP A 116 8.02 -5.17 7.62
C ASP A 116 7.08 -6.17 6.92
N ALA A 117 6.21 -6.85 7.68
CA ALA A 117 5.18 -7.73 7.12
C ALA A 117 4.15 -6.95 6.29
N ALA A 118 3.75 -5.75 6.73
CA ALA A 118 2.87 -4.88 5.97
C ALA A 118 3.53 -4.37 4.68
N LEU A 119 4.85 -4.12 4.67
CA LEU A 119 5.60 -3.77 3.47
C LEU A 119 5.64 -4.92 2.46
N LEU A 120 5.85 -6.15 2.91
CA LEU A 120 5.80 -7.34 2.05
C LEU A 120 4.41 -7.51 1.42
N ARG A 121 3.35 -7.32 2.21
CA ARG A 121 1.96 -7.35 1.71
C ARG A 121 1.72 -6.28 0.64
N ILE A 122 2.31 -5.09 0.78
CA ILE A 122 2.26 -4.07 -0.28
C ILE A 122 2.93 -4.57 -1.55
N PHE A 123 4.11 -5.19 -1.46
CA PHE A 123 4.79 -5.70 -2.65
C PHE A 123 3.97 -6.77 -3.36
N GLU A 124 3.41 -7.72 -2.62
CA GLU A 124 2.48 -8.72 -3.16
C GLU A 124 1.29 -8.03 -3.88
N CYS A 125 0.64 -7.09 -3.21
CA CYS A 125 -0.52 -6.40 -3.74
C CYS A 125 -0.22 -5.60 -5.02
N PHE A 126 0.93 -4.91 -5.10
CA PHE A 126 1.25 -4.03 -6.23
C PHE A 126 2.14 -4.64 -7.31
N LEU A 127 2.89 -5.70 -7.04
CA LEU A 127 3.73 -6.39 -8.03
C LEU A 127 3.04 -7.60 -8.65
N GLU A 128 2.06 -8.18 -7.95
CA GLU A 128 1.28 -9.32 -8.46
C GLU A 128 -0.16 -8.91 -8.78
N ALA A 129 -0.93 -8.46 -7.77
CA ALA A 129 -2.36 -8.23 -7.96
C ALA A 129 -2.64 -7.01 -8.87
N ALA A 130 -1.92 -5.90 -8.75
CA ALA A 130 -2.16 -4.72 -9.58
C ALA A 130 -1.89 -4.96 -11.10
N PRO A 131 -0.78 -5.61 -11.53
CA PRO A 131 -0.61 -6.01 -12.92
C PRO A 131 -1.68 -6.99 -13.41
N GLN A 132 -2.13 -7.92 -12.54
CA GLN A 132 -3.25 -8.80 -12.86
C GLN A 132 -4.54 -8.00 -13.09
N GLN A 133 -4.81 -6.98 -12.28
CA GLN A 133 -5.95 -6.07 -12.47
C GLN A 133 -5.86 -5.28 -13.79
N VAL A 134 -4.65 -4.86 -14.19
CA VAL A 134 -4.42 -4.24 -15.50
C VAL A 134 -4.80 -5.21 -16.63
N LEU A 135 -4.34 -6.46 -16.53
CA LEU A 135 -4.63 -7.48 -17.53
C LEU A 135 -6.14 -7.79 -17.60
N GLN A 136 -6.78 -8.01 -16.45
CA GLN A 136 -8.22 -8.28 -16.35
C GLN A 136 -9.06 -7.13 -16.92
N THR A 137 -8.72 -5.89 -16.59
CA THR A 137 -9.39 -4.71 -17.13
C THR A 137 -9.19 -4.62 -18.66
N SER A 138 -7.97 -4.88 -19.16
CA SER A 138 -7.71 -4.86 -20.60
C SER A 138 -8.45 -5.98 -21.37
N LEU A 139 -8.64 -7.15 -20.75
CA LEU A 139 -9.37 -8.28 -21.32
C LEU A 139 -10.88 -8.02 -21.36
N LEU A 140 -11.43 -7.39 -20.31
CA LEU A 140 -12.81 -6.92 -20.27
C LEU A 140 -13.10 -5.95 -21.44
N LEU A 141 -12.14 -5.11 -21.81
CA LEU A 141 -12.25 -4.23 -22.98
C LEU A 141 -12.16 -4.99 -24.32
N ARG A 142 -11.57 -6.20 -24.36
CA ARG A 142 -11.48 -7.01 -25.59
C ARG A 142 -12.71 -7.88 -25.83
N HIS A 143 -13.24 -8.51 -24.79
CA HIS A 143 -14.31 -9.50 -24.91
C HIS A 143 -15.51 -9.03 -24.10
N TYR A 144 -16.45 -8.37 -24.79
CA TYR A 144 -17.73 -7.94 -24.23
C TYR A 144 -18.65 -9.16 -24.07
N GLU A 145 -18.52 -9.90 -22.97
CA GLU A 145 -19.44 -10.99 -22.64
C GLU A 145 -20.20 -10.76 -21.34
N HIS A 146 -21.27 -11.55 -21.15
CA HIS A 146 -22.26 -11.49 -20.07
C HIS A 146 -21.71 -11.50 -18.61
N LEU A 147 -20.40 -11.68 -18.42
CA LEU A 147 -19.71 -11.66 -17.12
C LEU A 147 -19.21 -10.26 -16.68
N ALA A 148 -19.48 -9.20 -17.44
CA ALA A 148 -18.95 -7.85 -17.21
C ALA A 148 -19.21 -7.29 -15.79
N VAL A 149 -20.38 -7.56 -15.20
CA VAL A 149 -20.72 -7.03 -13.86
C VAL A 149 -19.89 -7.72 -12.76
N HIS A 150 -19.73 -9.04 -12.82
CA HIS A 150 -18.94 -9.78 -11.84
C HIS A 150 -17.45 -9.43 -11.93
N GLN A 151 -16.94 -9.26 -13.16
CA GLN A 151 -15.57 -8.80 -13.37
C GLN A 151 -15.37 -7.37 -12.86
N LEU A 152 -16.31 -6.46 -13.14
CA LEU A 152 -16.26 -5.09 -12.62
C LEU A 152 -16.27 -5.05 -11.09
N LEU A 153 -17.16 -5.83 -10.45
CA LEU A 153 -17.21 -5.93 -8.99
C LEU A 153 -15.90 -6.48 -8.41
N SER A 154 -15.29 -7.50 -9.05
CA SER A 154 -14.00 -8.06 -8.64
C SER A 154 -12.86 -7.05 -8.80
N ILE A 155 -12.87 -6.25 -9.86
CA ILE A 155 -11.87 -5.19 -10.08
C ILE A 155 -12.04 -4.11 -9.00
N CYS A 156 -13.26 -3.66 -8.76
CA CYS A 156 -13.55 -2.66 -7.73
C CYS A 156 -13.15 -3.14 -6.33
N SER A 157 -13.47 -4.39 -5.95
CA SER A 157 -13.11 -4.93 -4.63
C SER A 157 -11.59 -5.03 -4.46
N SER A 158 -10.86 -5.48 -5.49
CA SER A 158 -9.39 -5.58 -5.45
C SER A 158 -8.72 -4.21 -5.28
N ILE A 159 -9.21 -3.17 -5.96
CA ILE A 159 -8.66 -1.81 -5.84
C ILE A 159 -8.94 -1.21 -4.47
N VAL A 160 -10.11 -1.48 -3.89
CA VAL A 160 -10.40 -1.11 -2.49
C VAL A 160 -9.46 -1.84 -1.53
N GLY A 161 -9.21 -3.13 -1.74
CA GLY A 161 -8.25 -3.94 -0.97
C GLY A 161 -6.82 -3.36 -1.03
N MET A 162 -6.36 -2.97 -2.22
CA MET A 162 -5.07 -2.26 -2.41
C MET A 162 -4.99 -0.97 -1.59
N GLY A 163 -6.02 -0.13 -1.65
CA GLY A 163 -6.10 1.11 -0.86
C GLY A 163 -6.08 0.85 0.65
N TRP A 164 -6.75 -0.22 1.10
CA TRP A 164 -6.76 -0.63 2.49
C TRP A 164 -5.39 -1.12 2.97
N CYS A 165 -4.74 -2.01 2.21
CA CYS A 165 -3.39 -2.51 2.49
C CYS A 165 -2.39 -1.35 2.64
N LEU A 166 -2.48 -0.35 1.77
CA LEU A 166 -1.60 0.79 1.79
C LEU A 166 -1.80 1.68 3.03
N ALA A 167 -3.05 1.97 3.39
CA ALA A 167 -3.34 2.73 4.60
C ALA A 167 -2.98 1.95 5.86
N ALA A 168 -3.15 0.62 5.88
CA ALA A 168 -2.70 -0.24 6.97
C ALA A 168 -1.18 -0.16 7.17
N TYR A 169 -0.40 -0.27 6.09
CA TYR A 169 1.04 -0.08 6.14
C TYR A 169 1.47 1.30 6.62
N GLN A 170 0.88 2.37 6.06
CA GLN A 170 1.23 3.74 6.45
C GLN A 170 0.94 4.01 7.93
N ARG A 171 -0.10 3.38 8.48
CA ARG A 171 -0.36 3.40 9.93
C ARG A 171 0.67 2.56 10.69
N ALA A 172 0.99 1.34 10.25
CA ALA A 172 1.98 0.49 10.92
C ALA A 172 3.37 1.15 10.99
N VAL A 173 3.85 1.75 9.89
CA VAL A 173 5.10 2.51 9.85
C VAL A 173 5.06 3.70 10.79
N ARG A 174 3.93 4.40 10.85
CA ARG A 174 3.78 5.56 11.74
C ARG A 174 3.66 5.17 13.21
N PHE A 175 3.02 4.06 13.53
CA PHE A 175 3.00 3.51 14.90
C PHE A 175 4.38 3.07 15.36
N ALA A 176 5.23 2.59 14.44
CA ALA A 176 6.62 2.31 14.73
C ALA A 176 7.45 3.58 14.98
N GLN A 177 7.05 4.73 14.45
CA GLN A 177 7.72 6.02 14.63
C GLN A 177 7.08 6.85 15.76
N GLN A 178 7.76 6.89 16.89
CA GLN A 178 7.17 7.34 18.16
C GLN A 178 7.16 8.86 18.37
N ASP A 179 7.77 9.62 17.47
CA ASP A 179 7.90 11.08 17.53
C ASP A 179 6.72 11.86 16.92
N LYS A 180 5.63 11.18 16.51
CA LYS A 180 4.53 11.82 15.79
C LYS A 180 3.17 11.43 16.33
N ASN A 181 2.32 12.44 16.55
CA ASN A 181 0.91 12.24 16.89
C ASN A 181 0.22 11.30 15.89
N ASN A 182 -0.63 10.39 16.42
CA ASN A 182 -1.45 9.48 15.61
C ASN A 182 -2.34 10.28 14.65
N VAL A 183 -2.50 9.76 13.43
CA VAL A 183 -3.42 10.32 12.43
C VAL A 183 -4.85 10.21 12.94
N THR A 184 -5.67 11.23 12.69
CA THR A 184 -7.10 11.19 13.00
C THR A 184 -7.83 10.20 12.08
N TRP A 185 -9.03 9.78 12.47
CA TRP A 185 -9.91 8.95 11.63
C TRP A 185 -10.14 9.55 10.24
N ILE A 186 -10.40 10.85 10.20
CA ILE A 186 -10.64 11.60 8.96
C ILE A 186 -9.37 11.60 8.11
N GLY A 187 -8.19 11.83 8.70
CA GLY A 187 -6.92 11.76 7.99
C GLY A 187 -6.65 10.38 7.39
N THR A 188 -7.01 9.31 8.11
CA THR A 188 -6.91 7.93 7.62
C THR A 188 -7.84 7.68 6.42
N ILE A 189 -9.09 8.14 6.48
CA ILE A 189 -10.05 8.01 5.38
C ILE A 189 -9.56 8.77 4.15
N LEU A 190 -9.09 10.00 4.32
CA LEU A 190 -8.53 10.81 3.22
C LEU A 190 -7.31 10.15 2.58
N GLN A 191 -6.46 9.51 3.38
CA GLN A 191 -5.29 8.78 2.90
C GLN A 191 -5.68 7.54 2.09
N VAL A 192 -6.66 6.75 2.57
CA VAL A 192 -7.24 5.63 1.81
C VAL A 192 -7.82 6.12 0.48
N LEU A 193 -8.66 7.16 0.52
CA LEU A 193 -9.33 7.71 -0.67
C LEU A 193 -8.34 8.25 -1.69
N TRP A 194 -7.34 9.01 -1.25
CA TRP A 194 -6.29 9.53 -2.12
C TRP A 194 -5.59 8.39 -2.87
N HIS A 195 -5.07 7.41 -2.14
CA HIS A 195 -4.33 6.33 -2.77
C HIS A 195 -5.21 5.43 -3.64
N PHE A 196 -6.42 5.11 -3.17
CA PHE A 196 -7.42 4.36 -3.95
C PHE A 196 -7.68 5.03 -5.31
N LEU A 197 -7.98 6.33 -5.32
CA LEU A 197 -8.34 7.04 -6.54
C LEU A 197 -7.16 7.21 -7.51
N VAL A 198 -5.95 7.47 -6.99
CA VAL A 198 -4.73 7.52 -7.82
C VAL A 198 -4.47 6.15 -8.44
N THR A 199 -4.48 5.08 -7.64
CA THR A 199 -4.22 3.73 -8.12
C THR A 199 -5.27 3.27 -9.13
N LEU A 200 -6.56 3.56 -8.89
CA LEU A 200 -7.64 3.32 -9.84
C LEU A 200 -7.33 3.95 -11.21
N SER A 201 -7.03 5.25 -11.22
CA SER A 201 -6.73 5.95 -12.46
C SER A 201 -5.48 5.43 -13.17
N ARG A 202 -4.43 5.05 -12.42
CA ARG A 202 -3.22 4.43 -12.99
C ARG A 202 -3.53 3.08 -13.63
N ILE A 203 -4.22 2.18 -12.93
CA ILE A 203 -4.60 0.87 -13.45
C ILE A 203 -5.43 1.03 -14.71
N THR A 204 -6.45 1.91 -14.70
CA THR A 204 -7.25 2.18 -15.91
C THR A 204 -6.40 2.71 -17.06
N SER A 205 -5.52 3.69 -16.82
CA SER A 205 -4.67 4.28 -17.86
C SER A 205 -3.71 3.27 -18.50
N ILE A 206 -3.11 2.40 -17.70
CA ILE A 206 -2.21 1.35 -18.20
C ILE A 206 -3.01 0.29 -18.96
N SER A 207 -4.21 -0.07 -18.47
CA SER A 207 -5.09 -1.05 -19.12
C SER A 207 -5.51 -0.61 -20.52
N ILE A 208 -5.78 0.68 -20.71
CA ILE A 208 -6.04 1.30 -22.02
C ILE A 208 -4.89 1.00 -22.98
N ILE A 209 -3.64 1.28 -22.58
CA ILE A 209 -2.49 1.09 -23.47
C ILE A 209 -2.15 -0.39 -23.67
N VAL A 210 -2.35 -1.25 -22.68
CA VAL A 210 -2.23 -2.71 -22.84
C VAL A 210 -3.26 -3.24 -23.83
N TYR A 211 -4.48 -2.71 -23.80
CA TYR A 211 -5.54 -3.06 -24.75
C TYR A 211 -5.13 -2.70 -26.19
N MET A 212 -4.68 -1.46 -26.43
CA MET A 212 -4.36 -0.94 -27.77
C MET A 212 -3.00 -1.43 -28.31
N PHE A 213 -1.96 -1.39 -27.47
CA PHE A 213 -0.56 -1.56 -27.86
C PHE A 213 0.21 -2.41 -26.83
N PRO A 214 -0.09 -3.71 -26.68
CA PRO A 214 0.42 -4.54 -25.58
C PRO A 214 1.95 -4.59 -25.50
N LEU A 215 2.66 -4.70 -26.63
CA LEU A 215 4.12 -4.73 -26.65
C LEU A 215 4.74 -3.39 -26.22
N TRP A 216 4.19 -2.28 -26.72
CA TRP A 216 4.64 -0.94 -26.36
C TRP A 216 4.31 -0.61 -24.89
N ALA A 217 3.20 -1.13 -24.38
CA ALA A 217 2.84 -1.01 -22.96
C ALA A 217 3.90 -1.65 -22.06
N VAL A 218 4.32 -2.88 -22.35
CA VAL A 218 5.37 -3.59 -21.58
C VAL A 218 6.68 -2.80 -21.60
N LEU A 219 7.07 -2.28 -22.77
CA LEU A 219 8.27 -1.46 -22.89
C LEU A 219 8.16 -0.16 -22.08
N ALA A 220 7.05 0.56 -22.18
CA ALA A 220 6.82 1.81 -21.45
C ALA A 220 6.79 1.59 -19.92
N CYS A 221 6.15 0.51 -19.46
CA CYS A 221 6.17 0.09 -18.06
C CYS A 221 7.59 -0.22 -17.59
N GLY A 222 8.36 -0.99 -18.38
CA GLY A 222 9.76 -1.30 -18.09
C GLY A 222 10.62 -0.05 -17.98
N ILE A 223 10.49 0.89 -18.91
CA ILE A 223 11.20 2.18 -18.88
C ILE A 223 10.83 2.97 -17.62
N HIS A 224 9.53 3.07 -17.28
CA HIS A 224 9.10 3.77 -16.07
C HIS A 224 9.70 3.14 -14.81
N ILE A 225 9.67 1.81 -14.70
CA ILE A 225 10.26 1.08 -13.56
C ILE A 225 11.76 1.37 -13.46
N LEU A 226 12.48 1.33 -14.57
CA LEU A 226 13.93 1.63 -14.57
C LEU A 226 14.19 3.07 -14.15
N VAL A 227 13.46 4.05 -14.69
CA VAL A 227 13.57 5.47 -14.30
C VAL A 227 13.32 5.65 -12.80
N MET A 228 12.26 5.05 -12.26
CA MET A 228 11.93 5.13 -10.84
C MET A 228 12.94 4.40 -9.96
N THR A 229 13.45 3.26 -10.41
CA THR A 229 14.52 2.52 -9.72
C THR A 229 15.80 3.35 -9.65
N THR A 230 16.20 3.95 -10.77
CA THR A 230 17.35 4.85 -10.83
C THR A 230 17.15 6.07 -9.92
N TRP A 231 15.97 6.69 -9.94
CA TRP A 231 15.63 7.78 -9.03
C TRP A 231 15.81 7.39 -7.56
N LEU A 232 15.30 6.21 -7.17
CA LEU A 232 15.43 5.69 -5.81
C LEU A 232 16.88 5.47 -5.41
N GLN A 233 17.72 4.92 -6.29
CA GLN A 233 19.14 4.71 -6.01
C GLN A 233 19.89 6.03 -5.76
N PHE A 234 19.56 7.08 -6.50
CA PHE A 234 20.24 8.38 -6.38
C PHE A 234 19.73 9.22 -5.20
N PHE A 235 18.42 9.24 -4.97
CA PHE A 235 17.81 10.18 -4.03
C PHE A 235 17.36 9.54 -2.71
N ASP A 236 17.12 8.23 -2.68
CA ASP A 236 16.50 7.50 -1.57
C ASP A 236 17.30 6.23 -1.22
N HIS A 237 18.56 6.42 -0.83
CA HIS A 237 19.43 5.34 -0.38
C HIS A 237 18.85 4.65 0.87
N SER A 238 18.03 3.62 0.66
CA SER A 238 17.40 2.85 1.74
C SER A 238 18.44 2.00 2.47
N SER A 239 18.54 2.11 3.79
CA SER A 239 19.47 1.36 4.63
C SER A 239 19.07 -0.10 4.88
N PHE A 240 17.86 -0.51 4.48
CA PHE A 240 17.29 -1.84 4.75
C PHE A 240 18.16 -3.02 4.27
N CYS A 241 19.03 -2.82 3.27
CA CYS A 241 19.91 -3.85 2.71
C CYS A 241 21.36 -3.37 2.47
N SER A 242 21.92 -2.57 3.39
CA SER A 242 23.27 -1.98 3.20
C SER A 242 24.41 -3.00 3.06
N HIS A 243 24.22 -4.22 3.57
CA HIS A 243 25.26 -5.27 3.59
C HIS A 243 25.39 -6.03 2.27
N ASN A 244 24.36 -6.03 1.40
CA ASN A 244 24.38 -6.71 0.12
C ASN A 244 23.84 -5.79 -1.00
N LYS A 245 24.74 -5.36 -1.90
CA LYS A 245 24.40 -4.46 -3.02
C LYS A 245 23.34 -5.05 -3.95
N LEU A 246 23.31 -6.37 -4.14
CA LEU A 246 22.29 -7.02 -4.96
C LEU A 246 20.91 -6.92 -4.30
N ALA A 247 20.82 -7.17 -3.00
CA ALA A 247 19.56 -7.07 -2.26
C ALA A 247 19.01 -5.64 -2.25
N GLN A 248 19.89 -4.65 -2.10
CA GLN A 248 19.54 -3.23 -2.20
C GLN A 248 19.01 -2.86 -3.59
N PHE A 249 19.63 -3.37 -4.64
CA PHE A 249 19.17 -3.18 -6.02
C PHE A 249 17.80 -3.83 -6.25
N CYS A 250 17.64 -5.11 -5.89
CA CYS A 250 16.37 -5.83 -6.03
C CYS A 250 15.23 -5.16 -5.24
N PHE A 251 15.49 -4.66 -4.03
CA PHE A 251 14.50 -3.92 -3.25
C PHE A 251 14.07 -2.63 -3.96
N SER A 252 15.02 -1.89 -4.53
CA SER A 252 14.71 -0.66 -5.26
C SER A 252 13.99 -0.93 -6.59
N LEU A 253 14.30 -2.05 -7.24
CA LEU A 253 13.60 -2.50 -8.44
C LEU A 253 12.15 -2.89 -8.13
N ALA A 254 11.93 -3.64 -7.04
CA ALA A 254 10.59 -3.96 -6.54
C ALA A 254 9.81 -2.69 -6.21
N LEU A 255 10.42 -1.73 -5.52
CA LEU A 255 9.82 -0.44 -5.20
C LEU A 255 9.53 0.41 -6.46
N GLY A 256 10.43 0.39 -7.45
CA GLY A 256 10.20 1.00 -8.76
C GLY A 256 9.03 0.36 -9.50
N GLY A 257 8.80 -0.94 -9.32
CA GLY A 257 7.60 -1.66 -9.76
C GLY A 257 6.33 -1.13 -9.11
N VAL A 258 6.33 -0.95 -7.79
CA VAL A 258 5.18 -0.35 -7.07
C VAL A 258 4.88 1.08 -7.55
N TYR A 259 5.93 1.84 -7.87
CA TYR A 259 5.82 3.24 -8.34
C TYR A 259 5.10 3.37 -9.68
N LEU A 260 4.91 2.27 -10.42
CA LEU A 260 4.05 2.25 -11.59
C LEU A 260 2.59 2.61 -11.25
N PHE A 261 2.14 2.25 -10.04
CA PHE A 261 0.74 2.40 -9.60
C PHE A 261 0.54 3.41 -8.47
N THR A 262 1.48 3.49 -7.52
CA THR A 262 1.35 4.36 -6.35
C THR A 262 2.70 4.76 -5.79
N PHE A 263 2.78 5.94 -5.20
CA PHE A 263 3.98 6.40 -4.51
C PHE A 263 3.93 5.99 -3.04
N ILE A 264 4.90 5.18 -2.64
CA ILE A 264 5.17 4.85 -1.24
C ILE A 264 6.56 5.29 -0.86
N LEU A 265 6.70 6.00 0.24
CA LEU A 265 8.02 6.41 0.69
C LEU A 265 8.57 5.39 1.70
N PRO A 266 9.64 4.65 1.39
CA PRO A 266 10.18 3.62 2.28
C PRO A 266 10.87 4.23 3.51
N VAL A 267 11.34 5.48 3.42
CA VAL A 267 11.99 6.22 4.52
C VAL A 267 11.47 7.65 4.52
N GLU A 268 10.87 8.10 5.62
CA GLU A 268 10.31 9.45 5.69
C GLU A 268 11.41 10.54 5.66
N GLY A 269 11.36 11.44 4.67
CA GLY A 269 12.34 12.53 4.45
C GLY A 269 11.70 13.87 4.03
N ARG A 270 12.45 14.78 3.39
CA ARG A 270 11.87 15.99 2.77
C ARG A 270 11.05 15.59 1.54
N THR A 271 9.75 15.42 1.74
CA THR A 271 8.88 14.71 0.79
C THR A 271 8.28 15.58 -0.32
N ARG A 272 8.04 16.88 -0.09
CA ARG A 272 7.19 17.71 -0.98
C ARG A 272 7.59 17.68 -2.45
N TYR A 273 8.86 17.96 -2.76
CA TYR A 273 9.34 17.98 -4.16
C TYR A 273 9.23 16.60 -4.82
N ARG A 274 9.51 15.53 -4.09
CA ARG A 274 9.42 14.15 -4.61
C ARG A 274 8.00 13.77 -4.97
N TYR A 275 7.03 14.12 -4.12
CA TYR A 275 5.61 13.97 -4.41
C TYR A 275 5.23 14.76 -5.68
N THR A 276 5.59 16.04 -5.76
CA THR A 276 5.28 16.86 -6.95
C THR A 276 5.83 16.24 -8.24
N VAL A 277 7.10 15.83 -8.27
CA VAL A 277 7.72 15.24 -9.47
C VAL A 277 7.02 13.94 -9.88
N TYR A 278 6.82 13.02 -8.93
CA TYR A 278 6.18 11.74 -9.20
C TYR A 278 4.75 11.90 -9.73
N TYR A 279 3.92 12.69 -9.04
CA TYR A 279 2.51 12.85 -9.41
C TYR A 279 2.35 13.62 -10.72
N THR A 280 3.24 14.58 -11.01
CA THR A 280 3.25 15.28 -12.31
C THR A 280 3.58 14.32 -13.44
N LEU A 281 4.63 13.49 -13.28
CA LEU A 281 5.00 12.50 -14.28
C LEU A 281 3.86 11.50 -14.52
N CYS A 282 3.25 10.98 -13.47
CA CYS A 282 2.13 10.04 -13.57
C CYS A 282 0.89 10.67 -14.22
N PHE A 283 0.58 11.93 -13.88
CA PHE A 283 -0.52 12.66 -14.51
C PHE A 283 -0.29 12.84 -16.00
N LEU A 284 0.91 13.26 -16.41
CA LEU A 284 1.27 13.40 -17.82
C LEU A 284 1.17 12.07 -18.58
N GLN A 285 1.63 10.98 -17.99
CA GLN A 285 1.47 9.64 -18.57
C GLN A 285 -0.01 9.26 -18.74
N ASN A 286 -0.84 9.46 -17.72
CA ASN A 286 -2.29 9.17 -17.80
C ASN A 286 -2.99 10.05 -18.84
N PHE A 287 -2.58 11.32 -18.93
CA PHE A 287 -3.08 12.26 -19.92
C PHE A 287 -2.75 11.81 -21.35
N VAL A 288 -1.49 11.42 -21.59
CA VAL A 288 -1.07 10.83 -22.87
C VAL A 288 -1.87 9.56 -23.18
N CYS A 289 -2.05 8.66 -22.21
CA CYS A 289 -2.85 7.44 -22.39
C CYS A 289 -4.30 7.76 -22.79
N SER A 290 -4.89 8.79 -22.18
CA SER A 290 -6.27 9.21 -22.45
C SER A 290 -6.42 9.88 -23.81
N ILE A 291 -5.42 10.65 -24.26
CA ILE A 291 -5.37 11.17 -25.63
C ILE A 291 -5.28 10.03 -26.64
N LEU A 292 -4.39 9.05 -26.40
CA LEU A 292 -4.24 7.89 -27.28
C LEU A 292 -5.55 7.10 -27.37
N TRP A 293 -6.25 6.90 -26.25
CA TRP A 293 -7.59 6.30 -26.23
C TRP A 293 -8.57 7.08 -27.09
N TYR A 294 -8.66 8.40 -26.93
CA TYR A 294 -9.62 9.21 -27.67
C TYR A 294 -9.35 9.21 -29.19
N VAL A 295 -8.08 9.22 -29.60
CA VAL A 295 -7.67 9.36 -31.00
C VAL A 295 -7.63 8.03 -31.73
N TYR A 296 -7.04 6.99 -31.13
CA TYR A 296 -6.67 5.75 -31.83
C TYR A 296 -7.55 4.55 -31.49
N VAL A 297 -8.56 4.68 -30.63
CA VAL A 297 -9.45 3.56 -30.33
C VAL A 297 -10.32 3.22 -31.55
N ASN A 298 -10.55 1.92 -31.75
CA ASN A 298 -11.40 1.39 -32.81
C ASN A 298 -12.83 1.93 -32.73
N ASP A 299 -13.49 2.11 -33.87
CA ASP A 299 -14.85 2.66 -33.95
C ASP A 299 -15.88 1.81 -33.19
N ASP A 300 -15.73 0.49 -33.22
CA ASP A 300 -16.61 -0.42 -32.46
C ASP A 300 -16.58 -0.13 -30.95
N MET A 301 -15.37 0.04 -30.40
CA MET A 301 -15.18 0.35 -28.97
C MET A 301 -15.74 1.74 -28.63
N ARG A 302 -15.63 2.70 -29.55
CA ARG A 302 -16.17 4.06 -29.37
C ARG A 302 -17.70 4.07 -29.20
N LEU A 303 -18.40 3.11 -29.79
CA LEU A 303 -19.85 2.95 -29.67
C LEU A 303 -20.28 2.17 -28.42
N THR A 304 -19.35 1.50 -27.72
CA THR A 304 -19.68 0.77 -26.49
C THR A 304 -19.92 1.69 -25.31
N VAL A 305 -20.67 1.18 -24.32
CA VAL A 305 -20.90 1.88 -23.04
C VAL A 305 -19.61 2.11 -22.25
N PHE A 306 -18.51 1.43 -22.57
CA PHE A 306 -17.25 1.53 -21.83
C PHE A 306 -16.39 2.72 -22.26
N PHE A 307 -16.61 3.31 -23.44
CA PHE A 307 -15.76 4.38 -23.96
C PHE A 307 -15.64 5.58 -23.01
N TYR A 308 -16.77 6.16 -22.61
CA TYR A 308 -16.79 7.33 -21.73
C TYR A 308 -16.37 7.01 -20.29
N PRO A 309 -16.87 5.94 -19.64
CA PRO A 309 -16.44 5.58 -18.28
C PRO A 309 -14.94 5.34 -18.17
N VAL A 310 -14.33 4.61 -19.12
CA VAL A 310 -12.88 4.33 -19.10
C VAL A 310 -12.06 5.60 -19.26
N PHE A 311 -12.49 6.50 -20.17
CA PHE A 311 -11.86 7.81 -20.35
C PHE A 311 -12.00 8.71 -19.11
N VAL A 312 -13.14 8.69 -18.45
CA VAL A 312 -13.35 9.46 -17.21
C VAL A 312 -12.51 8.86 -16.07
N LEU A 313 -12.50 7.54 -15.92
CA LEU A 313 -11.76 6.82 -14.88
C LEU A 313 -10.23 6.97 -15.03
N SER A 314 -9.72 7.20 -16.25
CA SER A 314 -8.28 7.42 -16.44
C SER A 314 -7.79 8.78 -15.93
N ILE A 315 -8.63 9.82 -15.85
CA ILE A 315 -8.21 11.19 -15.46
C ILE A 315 -8.86 11.66 -14.17
N VAL A 316 -10.18 11.56 -14.06
CA VAL A 316 -10.95 12.23 -13.00
C VAL A 316 -10.58 11.71 -11.60
N PRO A 317 -10.49 10.39 -11.36
CA PRO A 317 -10.02 9.87 -10.08
C PRO A 317 -8.64 10.38 -9.70
N PHE A 318 -7.71 10.54 -10.66
CA PHE A 318 -6.38 11.07 -10.36
C PHE A 318 -6.46 12.46 -9.75
N VAL A 319 -7.24 13.35 -10.37
CA VAL A 319 -7.41 14.74 -9.91
C VAL A 319 -8.02 14.78 -8.51
N PHE A 320 -9.09 14.02 -8.27
CA PHE A 320 -9.69 13.92 -6.93
C PHE A 320 -8.73 13.31 -5.91
N GLY A 321 -7.92 12.33 -6.30
CA GLY A 321 -6.86 11.78 -5.47
C GLY A 321 -5.87 12.85 -5.02
N ILE A 322 -5.40 13.70 -5.95
CA ILE A 322 -4.53 14.85 -5.62
C ILE A 322 -5.25 15.84 -4.70
N ILE A 323 -6.53 16.12 -4.91
CA ILE A 323 -7.30 17.01 -4.01
C ILE A 323 -7.33 16.43 -2.59
N PHE A 324 -7.64 15.14 -2.42
CA PHE A 324 -7.63 14.50 -1.09
C PHE A 324 -6.24 14.49 -0.46
N MET A 325 -5.18 14.31 -1.25
CA MET A 325 -3.80 14.48 -0.78
C MET A 325 -3.56 15.89 -0.23
N LEU A 326 -3.95 16.92 -0.98
CA LEU A 326 -3.75 18.31 -0.59
C LEU A 326 -4.56 18.66 0.66
N VAL A 327 -5.80 18.18 0.76
CA VAL A 327 -6.64 18.34 1.97
C VAL A 327 -6.01 17.62 3.16
N TYR A 328 -5.53 16.39 2.97
CA TYR A 328 -4.83 15.64 4.01
C TYR A 328 -3.60 16.40 4.52
N TYR A 329 -2.72 16.86 3.62
CA TYR A 329 -1.51 17.57 4.01
C TYR A 329 -1.75 19.01 4.51
N GLY A 330 -2.82 19.65 4.06
CA GLY A 330 -3.19 21.00 4.45
C GLY A 330 -3.82 21.07 5.83
N PHE A 331 -4.71 20.14 6.18
CA PHE A 331 -5.54 20.24 7.38
C PHE A 331 -5.33 19.10 8.39
N PHE A 332 -5.03 17.89 7.93
CA PHE A 332 -5.04 16.69 8.77
C PHE A 332 -3.65 16.12 9.04
N HIS A 333 -2.62 16.62 8.36
CA HIS A 333 -1.25 16.22 8.62
C HIS A 333 -0.77 16.87 9.94
N PRO A 334 -0.35 16.07 10.93
CA PRO A 334 -0.22 16.55 12.31
C PRO A 334 0.90 17.59 12.54
N LYS A 335 1.79 17.84 11.57
CA LYS A 335 2.67 19.03 11.61
C LYS A 335 1.88 20.36 11.59
N VAL A 336 0.69 20.38 11.00
CA VAL A 336 -0.22 21.54 11.00
C VAL A 336 -0.99 21.62 12.33
N SER A 337 -1.43 20.48 12.86
CA SER A 337 -2.11 20.40 14.16
C SER A 337 -1.24 20.95 15.30
N VAL A 338 0.05 20.63 15.36
CA VAL A 338 0.97 21.18 16.38
C VAL A 338 1.06 22.71 16.28
N ARG A 339 1.11 23.27 15.06
CA ARG A 339 1.15 24.72 14.86
C ARG A 339 -0.17 25.40 15.28
N SER A 340 -1.31 24.78 14.98
CA SER A 340 -2.62 25.29 15.40
C SER A 340 -2.80 25.24 16.92
N SER A 341 -2.37 24.15 17.56
CA SER A 341 -2.44 24.00 19.02
C SER A 341 -1.49 24.96 19.75
N SER A 342 -0.29 25.20 19.20
CA SER A 342 0.65 26.18 19.76
C SER A 342 0.19 27.64 19.62
N ILE A 343 -0.65 27.93 18.62
CA ILE A 343 -1.23 29.27 18.44
C ILE A 343 -2.40 29.46 19.42
N SER A 344 -3.28 28.45 19.55
CA SER A 344 -4.39 28.47 20.52
C SER A 344 -3.91 28.57 21.97
N MET A 345 -2.85 27.83 22.37
CA MET A 345 -2.31 27.97 23.73
C MET A 345 -1.68 29.35 24.00
N LYS A 346 -1.19 30.04 22.96
CA LYS A 346 -0.65 31.41 23.10
C LYS A 346 -1.76 32.44 23.28
N GLU A 347 -2.89 32.26 22.59
CA GLU A 347 -4.06 33.13 22.74
C GLU A 347 -4.71 32.97 24.13
N ASP A 348 -4.66 31.77 24.72
CA ASP A 348 -5.17 31.52 26.08
C ASP A 348 -4.22 32.01 27.20
N GLU A 349 -2.90 32.15 26.94
CA GLU A 349 -1.94 32.72 27.91
C GLU A 349 -1.90 34.27 27.90
N ASP A 350 -2.31 34.90 26.79
CA ASP A 350 -2.32 36.36 26.60
C ASP A 350 -3.72 37.00 26.90
N SER A 351 -4.67 36.23 27.44
CA SER A 351 -5.99 36.68 27.89
C SER A 351 -6.19 36.48 29.39
#